data_AF-R4LQY7-F1
#
_entry.id   AF-R4LQY7-F1
#
_cell.length_a   1.000
_cell.length_b   1.000
_cell.length_c   1.000
_cell.angle_alpha   90.00
_cell.angle_beta   90.00
_cell.angle_gamma   90.00
#
_symmetry.space_group_name_H-M   'P 1'
#
loop_
_entity.id
_entity.type
_entity.pdbx_description
1 polymer ?
#
loop_
_entity_poly.entity_id
_entity_poly.type
_entity_poly.pdbx_seq_one_letter_code
_entity_poly.pdbx_strand_id
1 'polypeptide(L)'
;MGDGINVETGGLTNFSKEVHADTDVFLGPATDRAEVQFREGIRFGVNNESDAVLAAKTRYADSLTAHQQNLREYVSAARLLANAADKVATMMQQTDSSAATSTQAAEQALWAAAEEARRIREAAVHGAQAGADPHPLGGQAVPQ
;
A
#
# COMPACT_ATOMS: atom_id res chain seq x y z
N MET A 1 8.59 7.12 21.66
CA MET A 1 8.72 6.36 20.41
C MET A 1 7.31 5.99 20.01
N GLY A 2 6.77 6.71 19.02
CA GLY A 2 5.35 6.70 18.69
C GLY A 2 4.95 5.39 18.02
N ASP A 3 3.84 4.85 18.48
CA ASP A 3 3.14 3.69 17.95
C ASP A 3 2.47 4.10 16.63
N GLY A 4 3.28 4.19 15.57
CA GLY A 4 2.78 4.41 14.22
C GLY A 4 2.14 3.11 13.73
N ILE A 5 0.91 3.20 13.21
CA ILE A 5 0.28 2.09 12.49
C ILE A 5 1.16 1.81 11.27
N ASN A 6 2.03 0.81 11.38
CA ASN A 6 2.82 0.31 10.27
C ASN A 6 1.94 -0.70 9.55
N VAL A 7 1.28 -0.29 8.47
CA VAL A 7 0.52 -1.26 7.67
C VAL A 7 1.53 -2.14 6.95
N GLU A 8 1.48 -3.44 7.22
CA GLU A 8 2.35 -4.44 6.60
C GLU A 8 2.00 -4.62 5.10
N THR A 9 2.55 -3.74 4.27
CA THR A 9 2.38 -3.74 2.81
C THR A 9 3.36 -4.69 2.10
N GLY A 10 4.37 -5.20 2.82
CA GLY A 10 5.41 -6.08 2.27
C GLY A 10 4.84 -7.33 1.60
N GLY A 11 3.75 -7.90 2.13
CA GLY A 11 3.08 -9.05 1.53
C GLY A 11 2.48 -8.74 0.15
N LEU A 12 1.85 -7.57 -0.03
CA LEU A 12 1.25 -7.17 -1.31
C LEU A 12 2.32 -6.84 -2.36
N THR A 13 3.40 -6.17 -1.95
CA THR A 13 4.53 -5.88 -2.83
C THR A 13 5.26 -7.16 -3.26
N ASN A 14 5.47 -8.12 -2.35
CA ASN A 14 6.09 -9.40 -2.68
C ASN A 14 5.19 -10.23 -3.60
N PHE A 15 3.90 -10.33 -3.29
CA PHE A 15 2.92 -10.99 -4.16
C PHE A 15 2.92 -10.40 -5.58
N SER A 16 2.89 -9.07 -5.71
CA SER A 16 2.94 -8.43 -7.03
C SER A 16 4.22 -8.77 -7.80
N LYS A 17 5.39 -8.73 -7.13
CA LYS A 17 6.68 -9.07 -7.74
C LYS A 17 6.75 -10.53 -8.19
N GLU A 18 6.30 -11.46 -7.34
CA GLU A 18 6.31 -12.89 -7.64
C GLU A 18 5.37 -13.20 -8.81
N VAL A 19 4.15 -12.64 -8.81
CA VAL A 19 3.20 -12.86 -9.91
C VAL A 19 3.72 -12.26 -11.20
N HIS A 20 4.34 -11.07 -11.18
CA HIS A 20 4.95 -10.49 -12.38
C HIS A 20 6.11 -11.35 -12.90
N ALA A 21 6.97 -11.86 -12.02
CA ALA A 21 8.04 -12.78 -12.40
C ALA A 21 7.47 -14.05 -13.04
N ASP A 22 6.44 -14.64 -12.45
CA ASP A 22 5.76 -15.82 -12.99
C ASP A 22 5.11 -15.55 -14.35
N THR A 23 4.42 -14.41 -14.51
CA THR A 23 3.75 -14.08 -15.76
C THR A 23 4.71 -13.69 -16.88
N ASP A 24 5.77 -12.94 -16.57
CA ASP A 24 6.63 -12.35 -17.59
C ASP A 24 7.80 -13.26 -17.97
N VAL A 25 8.34 -14.01 -17.02
CA VAL A 25 9.49 -14.89 -17.26
C VAL A 25 9.05 -16.28 -17.71
N PHE A 26 7.96 -16.80 -17.16
CA PHE A 26 7.58 -18.20 -17.35
C PHE A 26 6.32 -18.37 -18.19
N LEU A 27 5.18 -17.85 -17.72
CA LEU A 27 3.87 -18.16 -18.32
C LEU A 27 3.66 -17.48 -19.67
N GLY A 28 4.04 -16.21 -19.83
CA GLY A 28 3.95 -15.50 -21.10
C GLY A 28 4.75 -16.20 -22.20
N PRO A 29 6.07 -16.39 -22.04
CA PRO A 29 6.89 -17.10 -23.03
C PRO A 29 6.44 -18.54 -23.27
N ALA A 30 5.94 -19.24 -22.25
CA ALA A 30 5.38 -20.58 -22.43
C ALA A 30 4.11 -20.57 -23.28
N THR A 31 3.22 -19.59 -23.08
CA THR A 31 1.99 -19.41 -23.86
C THR A 31 2.31 -19.08 -25.32
N ASP A 32 3.27 -18.18 -25.56
CA ASP A 32 3.71 -17.82 -26.91
C ASP A 32 4.33 -19.00 -27.66
N ARG A 33 5.19 -19.79 -26.99
CA ARG A 33 5.75 -21.02 -27.58
C ARG A 33 4.68 -22.04 -27.90
N ALA A 34 3.71 -22.22 -27.01
CA ALA A 34 2.60 -23.12 -27.24
C ALA A 34 1.79 -22.69 -28.47
N GLU A 35 1.50 -21.39 -28.63
CA GLU A 35 0.79 -20.87 -29.80
C GLU A 35 1.51 -21.19 -31.12
N VAL A 36 2.83 -20.99 -31.17
CA VAL A 36 3.65 -21.33 -32.36
C VAL A 36 3.63 -22.84 -32.64
N GLN A 37 3.91 -23.67 -31.63
CA GLN A 37 3.95 -25.12 -31.78
C GLN A 37 2.60 -25.70 -32.19
N PHE A 38 1.50 -25.14 -31.69
CA PHE A 38 0.17 -25.58 -32.04
C PHE A 38 -0.23 -25.15 -33.45
N ARG A 39 0.14 -23.94 -33.89
CA ARG A 39 -0.04 -23.51 -35.28
C ARG A 39 0.71 -24.42 -36.27
N GLU A 40 1.90 -24.89 -35.90
CA GLU A 40 2.69 -25.81 -36.72
C GLU A 40 2.19 -27.27 -36.63
N GLY A 41 1.76 -27.73 -35.44
CA GLY A 41 1.32 -29.09 -35.14
C GLY A 41 -0.05 -29.48 -35.72
N ILE A 42 -0.92 -28.50 -36.02
CA ILE A 42 -2.19 -28.71 -36.74
C ILE A 42 -1.97 -29.28 -38.16
N ARG A 43 -0.73 -29.38 -38.64
CA ARG A 43 -0.35 -30.07 -39.89
C ARG A 43 -0.35 -31.61 -39.80
N PHE A 44 -0.72 -32.22 -38.67
CA PHE A 44 -0.82 -33.69 -38.58
C PHE A 44 -1.87 -34.25 -39.55
N GLY A 45 -1.41 -34.98 -40.57
CA GLY A 45 -2.24 -35.79 -41.45
C GLY A 45 -2.99 -35.02 -42.55
N VAL A 46 -2.40 -33.97 -43.13
CA VAL A 46 -2.94 -33.20 -44.29
C VAL A 46 -3.48 -34.09 -45.43
N ASN A 47 -3.08 -35.37 -45.49
CA ASN A 47 -3.45 -36.33 -46.53
C ASN A 47 -4.45 -37.44 -46.09
N ASN A 48 -5.17 -37.30 -44.97
CA ASN A 48 -6.15 -38.32 -44.54
C ASN A 48 -7.53 -38.10 -45.18
N GLU A 49 -8.01 -39.08 -45.96
CA GLU A 49 -9.23 -39.01 -46.79
C GLU A 49 -10.56 -39.32 -46.05
N SER A 50 -10.56 -39.65 -44.76
CA SER A 50 -11.78 -40.03 -44.02
C SER A 50 -12.43 -38.86 -43.28
N ASP A 51 -13.74 -38.65 -43.51
CA ASP A 51 -14.55 -37.60 -42.86
C ASP A 51 -14.53 -37.66 -41.33
N ALA A 52 -14.47 -38.86 -40.74
CA ALA A 52 -14.41 -39.03 -39.30
C ALA A 52 -13.10 -38.49 -38.70
N VAL A 53 -11.99 -38.68 -39.43
CA VAL A 53 -10.68 -38.16 -39.06
C VAL A 53 -10.65 -36.64 -39.22
N LEU A 54 -11.28 -36.11 -40.28
CA LEU A 54 -11.42 -34.67 -40.48
C LEU A 54 -12.23 -34.01 -39.33
N ALA A 55 -13.38 -34.58 -38.97
CA ALA A 55 -14.20 -34.07 -37.88
C ALA A 55 -13.48 -34.11 -36.52
N ALA A 56 -12.72 -35.16 -36.24
CA ALA A 56 -11.90 -35.25 -35.03
C ALA A 56 -10.80 -34.18 -35.00
N LYS A 57 -10.15 -33.88 -36.14
CA LYS A 57 -9.15 -32.81 -36.25
C LYS A 57 -9.73 -31.44 -35.98
N THR A 58 -10.90 -31.12 -36.56
CA THR A 58 -11.58 -29.84 -36.33
C THR A 58 -11.87 -29.65 -34.84
N ARG A 59 -12.45 -30.66 -34.18
CA ARG A 59 -12.72 -30.61 -32.73
C ARG A 59 -11.45 -30.42 -31.90
N TYR A 60 -10.37 -31.10 -32.28
CA TYR A 60 -9.08 -30.94 -31.60
C TYR A 60 -8.53 -29.52 -31.77
N ALA A 61 -8.56 -28.96 -32.99
CA ALA A 61 -8.12 -27.61 -33.26
C ALA A 61 -8.97 -26.56 -32.51
N ASP A 62 -10.28 -26.76 -32.43
CA ASP A 62 -11.19 -25.88 -31.69
C ASP A 62 -10.90 -25.91 -30.19
N SER A 63 -10.72 -27.12 -29.62
CA SER A 63 -10.34 -27.29 -28.21
C SER A 63 -8.98 -26.64 -27.92
N LEU A 64 -8.02 -26.79 -28.82
CA LEU A 64 -6.70 -26.20 -28.68
C LEU A 64 -6.75 -24.68 -28.70
N THR A 65 -7.55 -24.10 -29.61
CA THR A 65 -7.79 -22.67 -29.69
C THR A 65 -8.43 -22.14 -28.40
N ALA A 66 -9.43 -22.86 -27.87
CA ALA A 66 -10.07 -22.51 -26.60
C ALA A 66 -9.08 -22.56 -25.42
N HIS A 67 -8.22 -23.60 -25.36
CA HIS A 67 -7.21 -23.71 -24.33
C HIS A 67 -6.17 -22.58 -24.39
N GLN A 68 -5.70 -22.21 -25.58
CA GLN A 68 -4.80 -21.06 -25.76
C GLN A 68 -5.44 -19.76 -25.30
N GLN A 69 -6.71 -19.55 -25.63
CA GLN A 69 -7.45 -18.37 -25.21
C GLN A 69 -7.55 -18.29 -23.68
N ASN A 70 -7.89 -19.40 -23.03
CA ASN A 70 -7.95 -19.46 -21.56
C ASN A 70 -6.60 -19.18 -20.90
N LEU A 71 -5.49 -19.66 -21.47
CA LEU A 71 -4.14 -19.37 -20.96
C LEU A 71 -3.80 -17.88 -21.09
N ARG A 72 -4.12 -17.25 -22.21
CA ARG A 72 -3.92 -15.81 -22.41
C ARG A 72 -4.73 -14.98 -21.42
N GLU A 73 -6.00 -15.34 -21.21
CA GLU A 73 -6.87 -14.67 -20.25
C GLU A 73 -6.36 -14.83 -18.81
N TYR A 74 -5.88 -16.03 -18.45
CA TYR A 74 -5.29 -16.28 -17.15
C TYR A 74 -4.06 -15.39 -16.88
N VAL A 75 -3.11 -15.33 -17.83
CA VAL A 75 -1.91 -14.48 -17.70
C VAL A 75 -2.29 -13.00 -17.60
N SER A 76 -3.27 -12.56 -18.39
CA SER A 76 -3.78 -11.18 -18.33
C SER A 76 -4.40 -10.85 -16.97
N ALA A 77 -5.25 -11.74 -16.44
CA ALA A 77 -5.88 -11.57 -15.15
C ALA A 77 -4.86 -11.55 -14.00
N ALA A 78 -3.84 -12.42 -14.05
CA ALA A 78 -2.76 -12.44 -13.09
C ALA A 78 -1.98 -11.12 -13.06
N ARG A 79 -1.63 -10.57 -14.24
CA ARG A 79 -0.99 -9.25 -14.35
C ARG A 79 -1.86 -8.12 -13.80
N LEU A 80 -3.18 -8.15 -14.08
CA LEU A 80 -4.11 -7.15 -13.57
C LEU A 80 -4.14 -7.16 -12.02
N LEU A 81 -4.20 -8.35 -11.42
CA LEU A 81 -4.20 -8.51 -9.97
C LEU A 81 -2.88 -8.06 -9.34
N ALA A 82 -1.73 -8.40 -9.95
CA ALA A 82 -0.42 -7.95 -9.49
C ALA A 82 -0.30 -6.41 -9.51
N ASN A 83 -0.78 -5.77 -10.57
CA ASN A 83 -0.81 -4.31 -10.68
C ASN A 83 -1.74 -3.66 -9.64
N ALA A 84 -2.89 -4.28 -9.38
CA ALA A 84 -3.81 -3.81 -8.35
C ALA A 84 -3.18 -3.91 -6.95
N ALA A 85 -2.51 -5.02 -6.64
CA ALA A 85 -1.81 -5.23 -5.37
C ALA A 85 -0.70 -4.18 -5.16
N ASP A 86 0.10 -3.88 -6.20
CA ASP A 86 1.16 -2.87 -6.12
C ASP A 86 0.60 -1.46 -5.92
N LYS A 87 -0.50 -1.13 -6.61
CA LYS A 87 -1.20 0.14 -6.45
C LYS A 87 -1.74 0.30 -5.03
N VAL A 88 -2.35 -0.75 -4.47
CA VAL A 88 -2.85 -0.73 -3.08
C VAL A 88 -1.69 -0.56 -2.10
N ALA A 89 -0.60 -1.32 -2.25
CA ALA A 89 0.59 -1.19 -1.40
C ALA A 89 1.14 0.25 -1.42
N THR A 90 1.25 0.85 -2.60
CA THR A 90 1.70 2.24 -2.78
C THR A 90 0.76 3.23 -2.10
N MET A 91 -0.56 3.08 -2.26
CA MET A 91 -1.55 3.96 -1.63
C MET A 91 -1.52 3.88 -0.10
N MET A 92 -1.32 2.67 0.45
CA MET A 92 -1.20 2.48 1.90
C MET A 92 0.08 3.12 2.44
N GLN A 93 1.21 2.94 1.76
CA GLN A 93 2.48 3.57 2.17
C GLN A 93 2.40 5.10 2.13
N GLN A 94 1.73 5.69 1.13
CA GLN A 94 1.48 7.14 1.07
C GLN A 94 0.59 7.62 2.22
N THR A 95 -0.42 6.84 2.58
CA THR A 95 -1.33 7.15 3.69
C THR A 95 -0.59 7.12 5.02
N ASP A 96 0.21 6.08 5.27
CA ASP A 96 1.01 5.94 6.49
C ASP A 96 2.04 7.08 6.63
N SER A 97 2.73 7.43 5.53
CA SER A 97 3.66 8.56 5.53
C SER A 97 2.96 9.89 5.82
N SER A 98 1.76 10.09 5.29
CA SER A 98 0.96 11.30 5.53
C SER A 98 0.49 11.36 6.97
N ALA A 99 0.00 10.24 7.52
CA ALA A 99 -0.42 10.13 8.91
C ALA A 99 0.75 10.40 9.87
N ALA A 100 1.94 9.84 9.63
CA ALA A 100 3.13 10.09 10.42
C ALA A 100 3.52 11.59 10.41
N THR A 101 3.45 12.23 9.25
CA THR A 101 3.70 13.67 9.11
C THR A 101 2.69 14.50 9.89
N SER A 102 1.40 14.17 9.79
CA SER A 102 0.34 14.87 10.54
C SER A 102 0.47 14.69 12.05
N THR A 103 0.81 13.49 12.52
CA THR A 103 1.07 13.24 13.95
C THR A 103 2.25 14.07 14.45
N GLN A 104 3.35 14.12 13.71
CA GLN A 104 4.51 14.93 14.08
C GLN A 104 4.16 16.43 14.14
N ALA A 105 3.36 16.93 13.20
CA ALA A 105 2.89 18.32 13.22
C ALA A 105 1.97 18.61 14.41
N ALA A 106 1.07 17.68 14.75
CA ALA A 106 0.19 17.79 15.91
C ALA A 106 0.99 17.77 17.23
N GLU A 107 1.99 16.89 17.35
CA GLU A 107 2.90 16.87 18.50
C GLU A 107 3.66 18.19 18.64
N GLN A 108 4.20 18.73 17.54
CA GLN A 108 4.88 20.03 17.55
C GLN A 108 3.95 21.17 17.98
N ALA A 109 2.71 21.19 17.48
CA ALA A 109 1.71 22.19 17.87
C ALA A 109 1.35 22.08 19.36
N LEU A 110 1.20 20.86 19.88
CA LEU A 110 0.95 20.61 21.30
C LEU A 110 2.13 21.04 22.17
N TRP A 111 3.37 20.77 21.76
CA TRP A 111 4.57 21.23 22.45
C TRP A 111 4.66 22.75 22.49
N ALA A 112 4.40 23.42 21.36
CA ALA A 112 4.39 24.88 21.29
C ALA A 112 3.32 25.50 22.22
N ALA A 113 2.11 24.95 22.20
CA ALA A 113 1.03 25.39 23.09
C ALA A 113 1.34 25.15 24.58
N ALA A 114 1.97 24.02 24.92
CA ALA A 114 2.39 23.71 26.28
C ALA A 114 3.48 24.66 26.80
N GLU A 115 4.39 25.08 25.92
CA GLU A 115 5.45 26.05 26.23
C GLU A 115 4.87 27.46 26.44
N GLU A 116 3.95 27.88 25.58
CA GLU A 116 3.24 29.16 25.73
C GLU A 116 2.43 29.20 27.04
N ALA A 117 1.72 28.12 27.37
CA ALA A 117 1.00 28.00 28.64
C ALA A 117 1.92 28.01 29.88
N ARG A 118 3.17 27.54 29.75
CA ARG A 118 4.19 27.66 30.81
C ARG A 118 4.63 29.10 30.99
N ARG A 119 4.98 29.80 29.91
CA ARG A 119 5.39 31.22 29.95
C ARG A 119 4.31 32.11 30.55
N ILE A 120 3.04 31.90 30.17
CA ILE A 120 1.91 32.65 30.72
C ILE A 120 1.79 32.42 32.24
N ARG A 121 1.95 31.18 32.69
CA ARG A 121 1.93 30.85 34.12
C ARG A 121 3.08 31.48 34.90
N GLU A 122 4.29 31.41 34.37
CA GLU A 122 5.47 32.02 34.98
C GLU A 122 5.31 33.55 35.09
N ALA A 123 4.82 34.21 34.04
CA ALA A 123 4.52 35.64 34.05
C ALA A 123 3.45 36.01 35.09
N ALA A 124 2.40 35.19 35.23
CA ALA A 124 1.35 35.40 36.23
C ALA A 124 1.88 35.23 37.67
N VAL A 125 2.77 34.26 37.91
CA VAL A 125 3.39 34.04 39.22
C VAL A 125 4.33 35.19 39.59
N HIS A 126 5.14 35.68 38.65
CA HIS A 126 6.02 36.83 38.89
C HIS A 126 5.23 38.14 39.10
N GLY A 127 4.13 38.34 38.38
CA GLY A 127 3.23 39.47 38.60
C GLY A 127 2.53 39.44 39.97
N ALA A 128 2.18 38.25 40.48
CA ALA A 128 1.57 38.09 41.80
C ALA A 128 2.56 38.34 42.96
N GLN A 129 3.85 38.01 42.79
CA GLN A 129 4.89 38.28 43.79
C GLN A 129 5.26 39.77 43.89
N ALA A 130 5.17 40.53 42.79
CA ALA A 130 5.45 41.97 42.78
C ALA A 130 4.33 42.82 43.43
N GLY A 131 3.15 42.24 43.70
CA GLY A 131 2.01 42.92 44.34
C GLY A 131 1.85 42.64 45.85
N ALA A 132 2.72 41.83 46.45
CA ALA A 132 2.64 41.44 47.84
C ALA A 132 3.68 42.20 48.69
N ASP A 133 3.45 43.50 48.93
CA ASP A 133 4.17 44.27 49.95
C ASP A 133 3.63 43.90 51.35
N PRO A 134 4.46 43.40 52.28
CA PRO A 134 4.05 43.18 53.66
C PRO A 134 4.15 44.49 54.45
N HIS A 135 3.03 45.17 54.68
CA HIS A 135 2.97 46.25 55.66
C HIS A 135 3.13 45.69 57.10
N PRO A 136 4.15 46.10 57.88
CA PRO A 136 4.20 45.76 59.29
C PRO A 136 3.29 46.69 60.10
N LEU A 137 2.26 46.12 60.71
CA LEU A 137 1.41 46.79 61.71
C LEU A 137 2.21 47.02 63.00
N GLY A 138 2.93 48.13 63.07
CA GLY A 138 3.53 48.64 64.30
C GLY A 138 2.55 49.53 65.06
N GLY A 139 1.73 48.93 65.92
CA GLY A 139 0.88 49.66 66.87
C GLY A 139 1.71 50.27 68.00
N GLN A 140 1.83 51.60 68.02
CA GLN A 140 2.30 52.32 69.22
C GLN A 140 1.16 52.47 70.21
N ALA A 141 1.35 51.88 71.40
CA ALA A 141 0.50 52.02 72.56
C ALA A 141 0.65 53.42 73.18
N VAL A 142 -0.49 54.02 73.54
CA VAL A 142 -0.56 55.25 74.35
C VAL A 142 -0.80 54.84 75.80
N PRO A 143 -0.02 55.35 76.78
CA PRO A 143 -0.52 55.47 78.14
C PRO A 143 -0.55 56.94 78.61
N GLN A 144 -1.77 57.34 78.98
CA GLN A 144 -2.22 58.29 80.03
C GLN A 144 -1.38 59.53 80.31
#